data_AF-A0A847LH49-F1
#
_entry.id   AF-A0A847LH49-F1
#
_cell.length_a   1.000
_cell.length_b   1.000
_cell.length_c   1.000
_cell.angle_alpha   90.00
_cell.angle_beta   90.00
_cell.angle_gamma   90.00
#
_symmetry.space_group_name_H-M   'P 1'
#
loop_
_entity.id
_entity.type
_entity.pdbx_description
1 polymer ?
#
loop_
_entity_poly.entity_id
_entity_poly.type
_entity_poly.pdbx_seq_one_letter_code
_entity_poly.pdbx_strand_id
1 'polypeptide(L)'
;MIAVDTQVIVYHYLPGEKSELTENLIRRDSDWVTSPLWKYEFRNVLAGFIRKKLVAPLDAVRIAEEAEQFFLNREVLVPPARIVELMAKFPCTGYDLEFVAVAQEMGTRLVTNDGDLLKHFPRATIPLKEFRKK
;
A
#
# COMPACT_ATOMS: atom_id res chain seq x y z
N MET A 1 0.24 10.71 9.45
CA MET A 1 0.63 9.30 9.40
C MET A 1 -0.52 8.40 9.00
N ILE A 2 -0.38 7.67 7.89
CA ILE A 2 -1.35 6.67 7.41
C ILE A 2 -0.65 5.43 6.89
N ALA A 3 -1.28 4.27 7.00
CA ALA A 3 -0.79 3.07 6.34
C ALA A 3 -1.34 2.99 4.91
N VAL A 4 -0.55 2.46 3.97
CA VAL A 4 -0.97 2.25 2.57
C VAL A 4 -0.61 0.85 2.10
N ASP A 5 -1.46 0.26 1.25
CA ASP A 5 -1.17 -0.99 0.56
C ASP A 5 -0.41 -0.76 -0.75
N THR A 6 0.08 -1.85 -1.37
CA THR A 6 0.77 -1.76 -2.65
C THR A 6 -0.10 -1.17 -3.76
N GLN A 7 -1.43 -1.37 -3.71
CA GLN A 7 -2.32 -0.84 -4.75
C GLN A 7 -2.32 0.69 -4.74
N VAL A 8 -2.35 1.32 -3.56
CA VAL A 8 -2.22 2.77 -3.41
C VAL A 8 -0.83 3.25 -3.87
N ILE A 9 0.24 2.51 -3.57
CA ILE A 9 1.59 2.83 -4.04
C ILE A 9 1.67 2.78 -5.58
N VAL A 10 1.09 1.75 -6.19
CA VAL A 10 0.98 1.59 -7.65
C VAL A 10 0.26 2.77 -8.29
N TYR A 11 -0.87 3.21 -7.71
CA TYR A 11 -1.60 4.37 -8.23
C TYR A 11 -0.83 5.67 -8.11
N HIS A 12 0.15 5.76 -7.21
CA HIS A 12 0.97 6.96 -7.09
C HIS A 12 2.11 7.01 -8.12
N TYR A 13 2.80 5.88 -8.33
CA TYR A 13 4.03 5.85 -9.13
C TYR A 13 3.84 5.37 -10.57
N LEU A 14 2.80 4.58 -10.86
CA LEU A 14 2.58 4.03 -12.20
C LEU A 14 1.45 4.77 -12.93
N PRO A 15 1.53 4.91 -14.26
CA PRO A 15 0.50 5.60 -15.02
C PRO A 15 -0.84 4.86 -14.91
N GLY A 16 -1.93 5.59 -14.66
CA GLY A 16 -3.28 5.02 -14.56
C GLY A 16 -4.33 6.02 -14.09
N GLU A 17 -5.61 5.64 -14.17
CA GLU A 17 -6.78 6.51 -13.93
C GLU A 17 -6.90 7.06 -12.49
N LYS A 18 -6.12 6.54 -11.53
CA LYS A 18 -6.24 6.88 -10.10
C LYS A 18 -5.08 7.71 -9.55
N SER A 19 -4.23 8.26 -10.41
CA SER A 19 -3.10 9.12 -10.01
C SER A 19 -3.56 10.37 -9.26
N GLU A 20 -4.65 11.02 -9.69
CA GLU A 20 -5.16 12.22 -9.02
C GLU A 20 -5.59 11.96 -7.56
N LEU A 21 -6.09 10.75 -7.26
CA LEU A 21 -6.51 10.40 -5.91
C LEU A 21 -5.32 10.26 -4.97
N THR A 22 -4.21 9.67 -5.43
CA THR A 22 -3.00 9.50 -4.63
C THR A 22 -2.20 10.80 -4.49
N GLU A 23 -2.22 11.66 -5.51
CA GLU A 23 -1.70 13.02 -5.37
C GLU A 23 -2.45 13.82 -4.30
N ASN A 24 -3.79 13.75 -4.30
CA ASN A 24 -4.61 14.35 -3.26
C ASN A 24 -4.32 13.75 -1.89
N LEU A 25 -4.03 12.44 -1.83
CA LEU A 25 -3.65 11.76 -0.60
C LEU A 25 -2.33 12.31 -0.07
N ILE A 26 -1.27 12.40 -0.89
CA ILE A 26 0.02 12.98 -0.50
C ILE A 26 -0.12 14.41 -0.01
N ARG A 27 -0.90 15.24 -0.74
CA ARG A 27 -1.13 16.65 -0.35
C ARG A 27 -1.80 16.77 1.02
N ARG A 28 -2.65 15.81 1.39
CA ARG A 28 -3.32 15.80 2.69
C ARG A 28 -2.40 15.26 3.77
N ASP A 29 -1.82 14.09 3.56
CA ASP A 29 -0.92 13.43 4.50
C ASP A 29 0.19 12.75 3.70
N SER A 30 1.43 13.24 3.82
CA SER A 30 2.60 12.69 3.13
C SER A 30 3.37 11.66 3.97
N ASP A 31 2.93 11.42 5.20
CA ASP A 31 3.58 10.53 6.15
C ASP A 31 2.99 9.12 6.04
N TRP A 32 3.36 8.43 4.96
CA TRP A 32 2.86 7.09 4.65
C TRP A 32 3.78 6.03 5.21
N VAL A 33 3.21 5.01 5.85
CA VAL A 33 3.91 3.80 6.28
C VAL A 33 3.34 2.57 5.57
N THR A 34 4.11 1.50 5.46
CA THR A 34 3.68 0.28 4.78
C THR A 34 4.42 -0.97 5.27
N SER A 35 4.00 -2.16 4.82
CA SER A 35 4.71 -3.43 5.07
C SER A 35 5.83 -3.60 4.05
N PRO A 36 7.05 -4.08 4.41
CA PRO A 36 8.14 -4.36 3.48
C PRO A 36 7.79 -5.23 2.27
N LEU A 37 6.69 -6.00 2.37
CA LEU A 37 6.13 -6.79 1.29
C LEU A 37 5.87 -5.96 0.02
N TRP A 38 5.56 -4.68 0.17
CA TRP A 38 5.19 -3.79 -0.93
C TRP A 38 6.19 -3.80 -2.08
N LYS A 39 7.50 -3.94 -1.78
CA LYS A 39 8.57 -3.97 -2.79
C LYS A 39 8.39 -5.11 -3.79
N TYR A 40 8.03 -6.29 -3.29
CA TYR A 40 7.89 -7.48 -4.12
C TYR A 40 6.61 -7.41 -4.96
N GLU A 41 5.52 -6.97 -4.35
CA GLU A 41 4.25 -6.80 -5.06
C GLU A 41 4.33 -5.68 -6.10
N PHE A 42 4.96 -4.55 -5.77
CA PHE A 42 5.15 -3.41 -6.67
C PHE A 42 5.96 -3.82 -7.90
N ARG A 43 7.09 -4.52 -7.71
CA ARG A 43 7.93 -5.02 -8.81
C ARG A 43 7.19 -6.04 -9.68
N ASN A 44 6.31 -6.86 -9.09
CA ASN A 44 5.46 -7.78 -9.85
C ASN A 44 4.46 -7.02 -10.73
N VAL A 45 3.83 -5.97 -10.21
CA VAL A 45 2.96 -5.08 -11.01
C VAL A 45 3.76 -4.39 -12.11
N LEU A 46 4.92 -3.82 -11.78
CA LEU A 46 5.82 -3.13 -12.70
C LEU A 46 6.26 -4.04 -13.87
N ALA A 47 6.51 -5.33 -13.61
CA ALA A 47 6.78 -6.30 -14.66
C ALA A 47 5.64 -6.39 -15.69
N GLY A 48 4.39 -6.29 -15.24
CA GLY A 48 3.22 -6.21 -16.12
C GLY A 48 3.23 -4.96 -17.01
N PHE A 49 3.60 -3.79 -16.46
CA PHE A 49 3.72 -2.55 -17.21
C PHE A 49 4.84 -2.61 -18.25
N ILE A 50 5.99 -3.19 -17.90
CA ILE A 50 7.11 -3.42 -18.83
C ILE A 50 6.69 -4.33 -19.98
N ARG A 51 6.06 -5.48 -19.69
CA ARG A 51 5.59 -6.43 -20.73
C ARG A 51 4.59 -5.81 -21.68
N LYS A 52 3.73 -4.92 -21.18
CA LYS A 52 2.76 -4.14 -21.97
C LYS A 52 3.39 -2.95 -22.69
N LYS A 53 4.70 -2.70 -22.53
CA LYS A 53 5.44 -1.56 -23.07
C LYS A 53 4.88 -0.20 -22.63
N LEU A 54 4.23 -0.16 -21.46
CA LEU A 54 3.70 1.08 -20.86
C LEU A 54 4.78 1.85 -20.10
N VAL A 55 5.83 1.16 -19.65
CA VAL A 55 6.98 1.73 -18.96
C VAL A 55 8.23 1.08 -19.54
N ALA A 56 9.22 1.89 -19.93
CA ALA A 56 10.50 1.38 -20.41
C ALA A 56 11.32 0.77 -19.25
N PRO A 57 12.17 -0.24 -19.50
CA PRO A 57 12.96 -0.87 -18.42
C PRO A 57 13.81 0.11 -17.60
N LEU A 58 14.41 1.13 -18.23
CA LEU A 58 15.18 2.15 -17.51
C LEU A 58 14.28 3.04 -16.65
N ASP A 59 13.11 3.44 -17.14
CA ASP A 59 12.14 4.18 -16.34
C ASP A 59 11.60 3.34 -15.17
N ALA A 60 11.42 2.04 -15.38
CA ALA A 60 10.98 1.12 -14.34
C ALA A 60 11.98 1.06 -13.17
N VAL A 61 13.29 1.03 -13.46
CA VAL A 61 14.33 1.10 -12.41
C VAL A 61 14.20 2.41 -11.64
N ARG A 62 14.16 3.55 -12.34
CA ARG A 62 14.03 4.87 -11.71
C ARG A 62 12.77 4.98 -10.83
N ILE A 63 11.63 4.52 -11.34
CA ILE A 63 10.36 4.51 -10.60
C ILE A 63 10.46 3.67 -9.32
N ALA A 64 11.07 2.49 -9.40
CA ALA A 64 11.25 1.64 -8.22
C ALA A 64 12.18 2.29 -7.18
N GLU A 65 13.28 2.90 -7.63
CA GLU A 65 14.21 3.62 -6.76
C GLU A 65 13.54 4.82 -6.08
N GLU A 66 12.78 5.63 -6.83
CA GLU A 66 12.01 6.76 -6.29
C GLU A 66 11.01 6.30 -5.22
N ALA A 67 10.26 5.22 -5.48
CA ALA A 67 9.33 4.64 -4.51
C ALA A 67 10.05 4.12 -3.25
N GLU A 68 11.17 3.44 -3.42
CA GLU A 68 11.95 2.91 -2.29
C GLU A 68 12.55 4.02 -1.43
N GLN A 69 13.02 5.11 -2.06
CA GLN A 69 13.49 6.28 -1.32
C GLN A 69 12.37 6.95 -0.51
N PHE A 70 11.14 7.02 -1.05
CA PHE A 70 10.01 7.59 -0.32
C PHE A 70 9.64 6.78 0.94
N PHE A 71 9.79 5.45 0.89
CA PHE A 71 9.50 4.56 2.02
C PHE A 71 10.72 4.25 2.90
N LEU A 72 11.87 4.85 2.63
CA LEU A 72 13.05 4.68 3.48
C LEU A 72 12.72 5.08 4.92
N ASN A 73 12.93 4.16 5.87
CA ASN A 73 12.56 4.30 7.29
C ASN A 73 11.04 4.44 7.57
N ARG A 74 10.18 4.07 6.61
CA ARG A 74 8.71 4.06 6.75
C ARG A 74 8.09 2.68 6.52
N GLU A 75 8.94 1.65 6.52
CA GLU A 75 8.53 0.26 6.45
C GLU A 75 8.43 -0.31 7.87
N VAL A 76 7.31 -0.93 8.19
CA VAL A 76 7.04 -1.50 9.51
C VAL A 76 6.96 -3.01 9.39
N LEU A 77 7.85 -3.71 10.10
CA LEU A 77 7.84 -5.16 10.17
C LEU A 77 6.97 -5.60 11.35
N VAL A 78 5.94 -6.38 11.07
CA VAL A 78 5.06 -6.95 12.09
C VAL A 78 5.51 -8.38 12.41
N PRO A 79 5.47 -8.83 13.68
CA PRO A 79 5.83 -10.20 14.04
C PRO A 79 4.91 -11.25 13.36
N PRO A 80 5.46 -12.38 12.88
CA PRO A 80 4.66 -13.43 12.23
C PRO A 80 3.49 -13.95 13.08
N ALA A 81 3.67 -14.00 14.41
CA ALA A 81 2.62 -14.41 15.33
C ALA A 81 1.35 -13.56 15.17
N ARG A 82 1.50 -12.24 14.97
CA ARG A 82 0.38 -11.34 14.77
C ARG A 82 -0.34 -11.60 13.45
N ILE A 83 0.40 -11.90 12.39
CA ILE A 83 -0.17 -12.24 11.08
C ILE A 83 -0.95 -13.56 11.16
N VAL A 84 -0.38 -14.57 11.81
CA VAL A 84 -1.06 -15.86 12.03
C VAL A 84 -2.34 -15.70 12.85
N GLU A 85 -2.33 -14.86 13.90
CA GLU A 85 -3.53 -14.54 14.67
C GLU A 85 -4.64 -13.91 13.80
N LEU A 86 -4.27 -13.02 12.88
CA LEU A 86 -5.23 -12.40 11.97
C LEU A 86 -5.76 -13.42 10.95
N MET A 87 -4.90 -14.26 10.39
CA MET A 87 -5.29 -15.32 9.45
C MET A 87 -6.27 -16.33 10.07
N ALA A 88 -6.11 -16.64 11.34
CA ALA A 88 -7.03 -17.52 12.06
C ALA A 88 -8.43 -16.91 12.27
N LYS A 89 -8.56 -15.58 12.19
CA LYS A 89 -9.80 -14.84 12.51
C LYS A 89 -10.51 -14.30 11.29
N PHE A 90 -9.79 -14.00 10.22
CA PHE A 90 -10.32 -13.31 9.05
C PHE A 90 -9.99 -14.08 7.78
N PRO A 91 -10.91 -14.14 6.81
CA PRO A 91 -10.72 -14.91 5.57
C PRO A 91 -9.85 -14.17 4.53
N CYS A 92 -9.02 -13.20 4.96
CA CYS A 92 -8.14 -12.43 4.08
C CYS A 92 -6.81 -13.16 3.85
N THR A 93 -6.09 -12.83 2.77
CA THR A 93 -4.79 -13.44 2.52
C THR A 93 -3.74 -12.97 3.52
N GLY A 94 -2.69 -13.76 3.74
CA GLY A 94 -1.57 -13.35 4.59
C GLY A 94 -0.95 -12.02 4.13
N TYR A 95 -0.86 -11.81 2.81
CA TYR A 95 -0.35 -10.58 2.21
C TYR A 95 -1.21 -9.35 2.57
N ASP A 96 -2.52 -9.45 2.43
CA ASP A 96 -3.44 -8.35 2.78
C ASP A 96 -3.36 -8.01 4.28
N LEU A 97 -3.19 -9.03 5.12
CA LEU A 97 -3.11 -8.89 6.56
C LEU A 97 -1.82 -8.22 7.04
N GLU A 98 -0.72 -8.30 6.28
CA GLU A 98 0.51 -7.54 6.56
C GLU A 98 0.22 -6.03 6.64
N PHE A 99 -0.51 -5.49 5.65
CA PHE A 99 -0.82 -4.07 5.58
C PHE A 99 -1.79 -3.62 6.68
N VAL A 100 -2.79 -4.44 6.99
CA VAL A 100 -3.71 -4.18 8.11
C VAL A 100 -2.96 -4.19 9.44
N ALA A 101 -2.05 -5.15 9.62
CA ALA A 101 -1.30 -5.27 10.85
C ALA A 101 -0.36 -4.07 11.06
N VAL A 102 0.26 -3.55 10.00
CA VAL A 102 1.03 -2.29 10.07
C VAL A 102 0.16 -1.12 10.53
N ALA A 103 -1.05 -0.99 9.98
CA ALA A 103 -1.97 0.06 10.42
C ALA A 103 -2.31 -0.04 11.92
N GLN A 104 -2.55 -1.27 12.41
CA GLN A 104 -2.85 -1.53 13.82
C GLN A 104 -1.65 -1.23 14.73
N GLU A 105 -0.45 -1.68 14.35
CA GLU A 105 0.79 -1.45 15.10
C GLU A 105 1.08 0.05 15.25
N MET A 106 0.89 0.81 14.17
CA MET A 106 1.13 2.25 14.15
C MET A 106 -0.03 3.09 14.69
N GLY A 107 -1.11 2.45 15.16
CA GLY A 107 -2.30 3.14 15.67
C GLY A 107 -2.99 4.04 14.63
N THR A 108 -2.87 3.72 13.33
CA THR A 108 -3.45 4.47 12.22
C THR A 108 -4.44 3.63 11.41
N ARG A 109 -4.91 4.16 10.27
CA ARG A 109 -5.78 3.44 9.33
C ARG A 109 -5.03 3.13 8.05
N LEU A 110 -5.34 1.97 7.48
CA LEU A 110 -4.93 1.55 6.15
C LEU A 110 -5.81 2.22 5.09
N VAL A 111 -5.20 3.05 4.25
CA VAL A 111 -5.84 3.51 3.02
C VAL A 111 -5.71 2.41 1.98
N THR A 112 -6.85 1.90 1.52
CA THR A 112 -6.93 0.79 0.55
C THR A 112 -8.21 0.90 -0.27
N ASN A 113 -8.27 0.29 -1.44
CA ASN A 113 -9.55 0.03 -2.13
C ASN A 113 -9.89 -1.46 -2.20
N ASP A 114 -9.19 -2.30 -1.44
CA ASP A 114 -9.52 -3.72 -1.34
C ASP A 114 -10.86 -3.89 -0.61
N GLY A 115 -11.83 -4.48 -1.31
CA GLY A 115 -13.19 -4.65 -0.80
C GLY A 115 -13.28 -5.58 0.41
N ASP A 116 -12.46 -6.63 0.45
CA ASP A 116 -12.45 -7.57 1.56
C ASP A 116 -11.81 -6.94 2.80
N LEU A 117 -10.72 -6.18 2.65
CA LEU A 117 -10.14 -5.44 3.78
C LEU A 117 -11.10 -4.36 4.31
N LEU A 118 -11.77 -3.62 3.43
CA LEU A 118 -12.78 -2.63 3.81
C LEU A 118 -13.95 -3.26 4.57
N LYS A 119 -14.38 -4.44 4.15
CA LYS A 119 -15.48 -5.18 4.78
C LYS A 119 -15.10 -5.76 6.14
N HIS A 120 -13.93 -6.40 6.26
CA HIS A 120 -13.54 -7.13 7.47
C HIS A 120 -12.91 -6.22 8.53
N PHE A 121 -12.35 -5.08 8.15
CA PHE A 121 -11.66 -4.15 9.05
C PHE A 121 -12.15 -2.70 8.96
N PRO A 122 -13.46 -2.42 9.02
CA PRO A 122 -14.03 -1.08 8.74
C PRO A 122 -13.54 0.03 9.67
N ARG A 123 -13.03 -0.32 10.86
CA ARG A 123 -12.43 0.63 11.81
C ARG A 123 -10.95 0.90 11.53
N ALA A 124 -10.24 -0.05 10.92
CA ALA A 124 -8.81 0.02 10.63
C ALA A 124 -8.51 0.36 9.17
N THR A 125 -9.49 0.35 8.27
CA THR A 125 -9.31 0.71 6.85
C THR A 125 -10.15 1.92 6.45
N ILE A 126 -9.76 2.60 5.38
CA ILE A 126 -10.50 3.70 4.77
C ILE A 126 -10.34 3.65 3.23
N PRO A 127 -11.44 3.81 2.45
CA PRO A 127 -11.32 3.89 1.00
C PRO A 127 -10.46 5.08 0.58
N LEU A 128 -9.60 4.91 -0.44
CA LEU A 128 -8.74 5.99 -0.95
C LEU A 128 -9.54 7.26 -1.27
N LYS A 129 -10.68 7.11 -1.95
CA LYS A 129 -11.57 8.22 -2.33
C LYS A 129 -12.17 8.97 -1.12
N GLU A 130 -12.32 8.27 0.01
CA GLU A 130 -12.97 8.77 1.22
C GLU A 130 -11.98 9.33 2.23
N PHE A 131 -10.67 9.17 2.01
CA PHE A 131 -9.67 9.73 2.90
C PHE A 131 -9.84 11.24 3.05
N ARG A 132 -9.94 11.70 4.30
CA ARG A 132 -9.97 13.11 4.71
C ARG A 132 -9.08 13.23 5.94
N LYS A 133 -8.13 14.15 5.93
CA LYS A 133 -7.34 14.48 7.12
C LYS A 133 -8.22 15.32 8.04
N LYS A 134 -8.30 14.92 9.31
CA LYS A 134 -8.95 15.72 10.36
C LYS A 134 -8.10 16.93 10.71
#